data_AF-A0A1F6DI96-F1
#
_entry.id   AF-A0A1F6DI96-F1
#
_cell.length_a   1.000
_cell.length_b   1.000
_cell.length_c   1.000
_cell.angle_alpha   90.00
_cell.angle_beta   90.00
_cell.angle_gamma   90.00
#
_symmetry.space_group_name_H-M   'P 1'
#
loop_
_entity.id
_entity.type
_entity.pdbx_description
1 polymer ?
#
loop_
_entity_poly.entity_id
_entity_poly.type
_entity_poly.pdbx_seq_one_letter_code
_entity_poly.pdbx_strand_id
1 'polypeptide(L)'
;MKTPRIHTPSAWSRFVHSPITLGVCVLVTLYTSSIIFTQWKKERLWNARAEDRAIDVRAARDRHDTLKARVAYAESDAGKEEYIRQSFDVAQKGESLVILPETKKEEIVPDELELPEEKSWWQKFIAKILNI
;
A
#
# COMPACT_ATOMS: atom_id res chain seq x y z
N MET A 1 38.83 50.23 49.47
CA MET A 1 39.00 48.79 49.76
C MET A 1 37.96 48.00 48.96
N LYS A 2 38.38 47.22 47.96
CA LYS A 2 37.48 46.39 47.15
C LYS A 2 37.58 44.96 47.68
N THR A 3 36.53 44.47 48.31
CA THR A 3 36.51 43.10 48.84
C THR A 3 36.51 42.10 47.69
N PRO A 4 37.30 41.01 47.76
CA PRO A 4 37.28 39.97 46.74
C PRO A 4 35.95 39.19 46.84
N ARG A 5 35.18 39.15 45.74
CA ARG A 5 34.04 38.24 45.61
C ARG A 5 34.59 36.83 45.45
N ILE A 6 34.46 36.02 46.50
CA ILE A 6 34.78 34.60 46.44
C ILE A 6 33.62 33.92 45.70
N HIS A 7 33.84 33.53 44.44
CA HIS A 7 32.90 32.68 43.72
C HIS A 7 32.93 31.30 44.35
N THR A 8 32.00 31.03 45.26
CA THR A 8 31.76 29.67 45.74
C THR A 8 31.17 28.87 44.59
N PRO A 9 31.73 27.69 44.23
CA PRO A 9 31.12 26.85 43.21
C PRO A 9 29.74 26.45 43.72
N SER A 10 28.71 26.79 42.94
CA SER A 10 27.32 26.48 43.30
C SER A 10 27.17 24.96 43.46
N ALA A 11 26.29 24.52 44.36
CA ALA A 11 26.03 23.09 44.54
C ALA A 11 25.64 22.38 43.22
N TRP A 12 25.11 23.14 42.25
CA TRP A 12 24.81 22.70 40.89
C TRP A 12 26.05 22.34 40.08
N SER A 13 27.17 23.06 40.20
CA SER A 13 28.37 22.73 39.42
C SER A 13 28.94 21.36 39.79
N ARG A 14 28.85 20.97 41.07
CA ARG A 14 29.24 19.64 41.55
C ARG A 14 28.37 18.51 41.00
N PHE A 15 27.07 18.75 40.83
CA PHE A 15 26.17 17.76 40.26
C PHE A 15 26.42 17.55 38.76
N VAL A 16 26.66 18.64 38.03
CA VAL A 16 26.95 18.60 36.58
C VAL A 16 28.33 18.02 36.28
N HIS A 17 29.30 18.19 37.18
CA HIS A 17 30.67 17.65 37.04
C HIS A 17 30.84 16.26 37.66
N SER A 18 29.74 15.63 38.10
CA SER A 18 29.79 14.24 38.54
C SER A 18 30.09 13.33 37.34
N PRO A 19 30.98 12.33 37.47
CA PRO A 19 31.30 11.42 36.37
C PRO A 19 30.07 10.67 35.85
N ILE A 20 29.06 10.46 36.71
CA ILE A 20 27.79 9.83 36.35
C ILE A 20 26.97 10.71 35.41
N THR A 21 26.80 11.99 35.74
CA THR A 21 26.00 12.91 34.92
C THR A 21 26.67 13.18 33.58
N LEU A 22 28.00 13.24 33.55
CA LEU A 22 28.78 13.36 32.32
C LEU A 22 28.61 12.12 31.42
N GLY A 23 28.65 10.91 31.99
CA GLY A 23 28.38 9.67 31.26
C GLY A 23 26.97 9.61 30.67
N VAL A 24 25.95 10.02 31.43
CA VAL A 24 24.57 10.12 30.94
C VAL A 24 24.46 11.15 29.81
N CYS A 25 25.13 12.30 29.92
CA CYS A 25 25.11 13.33 28.90
C CYS A 25 25.76 12.85 27.58
N VAL A 26 26.86 12.09 27.66
CA VAL A 26 27.49 11.45 26.50
C VAL A 26 26.54 10.42 25.86
N LEU A 27 25.87 9.60 26.66
CA LEU A 27 24.89 8.65 26.12
C LEU A 27 23.73 9.34 25.41
N VAL A 28 23.19 10.41 25.99
CA VAL A 28 22.09 11.18 25.40
C VAL A 28 22.52 11.85 24.09
N THR A 29 23.73 12.41 24.03
CA THR A 29 24.25 13.04 22.81
C THR A 29 24.53 12.04 21.69
N LEU A 30 25.05 10.85 22.00
CA LEU A 30 25.21 9.76 21.03
C LEU A 30 23.86 9.23 20.54
N TYR A 31 22.90 9.05 21.44
CA TYR A 31 21.56 8.58 21.10
C TYR A 31 20.83 9.57 20.19
N THR A 32 20.83 10.85 20.54
CA THR A 32 20.22 11.91 19.71
C THR A 32 20.90 12.03 18.35
N SER A 33 22.23 11.97 18.30
CA SER A 33 22.97 11.97 17.02
C SER A 33 22.58 10.79 16.13
N SER A 34 22.41 9.60 16.71
CA SER A 34 21.95 8.41 15.97
C SER A 34 20.55 8.60 15.40
N ILE A 35 19.61 9.14 16.19
CA ILE A 35 18.25 9.44 15.70
C ILE A 35 18.30 10.42 14.53
N ILE A 36 19.03 11.53 14.67
CA ILE A 36 19.14 12.55 13.61
C ILE A 36 19.71 11.92 12.34
N PHE A 37 20.77 11.12 12.46
CA PHE A 37 21.37 10.44 11.31
C PHE A 37 20.40 9.45 10.63
N THR A 38 19.65 8.68 11.42
CA THR A 38 18.65 7.75 10.85
C THR A 38 17.51 8.48 10.14
N GLN A 39 17.04 9.60 10.69
CA GLN A 39 16.00 10.41 10.05
C GLN A 39 16.50 11.06 8.77
N TRP A 40 17.69 11.63 8.79
CA TRP A 40 18.32 12.19 7.59
C TRP A 40 18.48 11.15 6.48
N LYS A 41 18.90 9.92 6.83
CA LYS A 41 19.00 8.81 5.87
C LYS A 41 17.63 8.40 5.33
N LYS A 42 16.59 8.37 6.17
CA LYS A 42 15.22 8.05 5.77
C LYS A 42 14.65 9.10 4.82
N GLU A 43 14.85 10.39 5.10
CA GLU A 43 14.40 11.48 4.22
C GLU A 43 15.00 11.36 2.82
N ARG A 44 16.30 11.08 2.72
CA ARG A 44 16.95 10.83 1.42
C ARG A 44 16.36 9.63 0.68
N LEU A 45 16.11 8.54 1.39
CA LEU A 45 15.50 7.34 0.80
C LEU A 45 14.07 7.60 0.35
N TRP A 46 13.30 8.38 1.11
CA TRP A 46 11.92 8.73 0.80
C TRP A 46 11.81 9.69 -0.37
N ASN A 47 12.73 10.65 -0.50
CA ASN A 47 12.77 11.54 -1.66
C ASN A 47 13.04 10.76 -2.95
N ALA A 48 13.99 9.82 -2.95
CA ALA A 48 14.22 8.96 -4.11
C ALA A 48 12.97 8.14 -4.46
N ARG A 49 12.29 7.56 -3.46
CA ARG A 49 11.05 6.80 -3.68
C ARG A 49 9.84 7.67 -4.02
N ALA A 50 9.87 8.97 -3.77
CA ALA A 50 8.78 9.88 -4.11
C ALA A 50 8.71 10.09 -5.63
N GLU A 51 9.87 10.19 -6.28
CA GLU A 51 9.96 10.27 -7.74
C GLU A 51 9.45 8.98 -8.40
N ASP A 52 9.91 7.82 -7.93
CA ASP A 52 9.42 6.51 -8.41
C ASP A 52 7.89 6.38 -8.25
N ARG A 53 7.37 6.74 -7.07
CA ARG A 53 5.92 6.70 -6.81
C ARG A 53 5.15 7.67 -7.70
N ALA A 54 5.70 8.83 -8.02
CA ALA A 54 5.06 9.77 -8.94
C ALA A 54 4.98 9.20 -10.38
N ILE A 55 6.02 8.48 -10.82
CA ILE A 55 6.03 7.79 -12.11
C ILE A 55 4.98 6.68 -12.13
N ASP A 56 4.92 5.86 -11.08
CA ASP A 56 3.94 4.77 -10.98
C ASP A 56 2.50 5.28 -11.00
N VAL A 57 2.22 6.36 -10.27
CA VAL A 57 0.89 6.99 -10.25
C VAL A 57 0.51 7.52 -11.63
N ARG A 58 1.45 8.16 -12.35
CA ARG A 58 1.21 8.62 -13.73
C ARG A 58 0.92 7.46 -14.66
N ALA A 59 1.75 6.41 -14.63
CA ALA A 59 1.55 5.22 -15.46
C ALA A 59 0.20 4.53 -15.17
N ALA A 60 -0.20 4.44 -13.90
CA ALA A 60 -1.51 3.91 -13.52
C ALA A 60 -2.66 4.78 -14.02
N ARG A 61 -2.50 6.12 -13.96
CA ARG A 61 -3.48 7.07 -14.47
C ARG A 61 -3.65 6.97 -15.98
N ASP A 62 -2.54 6.92 -16.73
CA ASP A 62 -2.57 6.78 -18.18
C ASP A 62 -3.25 5.48 -18.62
N ARG A 63 -2.98 4.37 -17.93
CA ARG A 63 -3.69 3.10 -18.15
C ARG A 63 -5.17 3.23 -17.85
N HIS A 64 -5.54 3.85 -16.75
CA HIS A 64 -6.94 4.05 -16.40
C HIS A 64 -7.67 4.88 -17.48
N ASP A 65 -7.08 5.98 -17.93
CA ASP A 65 -7.72 6.87 -18.88
C ASP A 65 -7.80 6.23 -20.28
N THR A 66 -6.80 5.45 -20.68
CA THR A 66 -6.85 4.66 -21.92
C THR A 66 -7.89 3.52 -21.86
N LEU A 67 -7.98 2.80 -20.73
CA LEU A 67 -9.04 1.80 -20.54
C LEU A 67 -10.42 2.44 -20.55
N LYS A 68 -10.59 3.59 -19.88
CA LYS A 68 -11.85 4.33 -19.87
C LYS A 68 -12.28 4.73 -21.28
N ALA A 69 -11.35 5.20 -22.11
CA ALA A 69 -11.63 5.51 -23.51
C ALA A 69 -12.02 4.26 -24.32
N ARG A 70 -11.37 3.12 -24.09
CA ARG A 70 -11.71 1.84 -24.75
C ARG A 70 -13.08 1.32 -24.33
N VAL A 71 -13.43 1.43 -23.05
CA VAL A 71 -14.76 1.05 -22.54
C VAL A 71 -15.82 1.95 -23.14
N ALA A 72 -15.61 3.27 -23.15
CA ALA A 72 -16.54 4.21 -23.78
C ALA A 72 -16.72 3.91 -25.29
N TYR A 73 -15.66 3.52 -25.99
CA TYR A 73 -15.75 3.06 -27.38
C TYR A 73 -16.55 1.75 -27.50
N ALA A 74 -16.26 0.75 -26.65
CA ALA A 74 -16.94 -0.53 -26.66
C ALA A 74 -18.44 -0.42 -26.31
N GLU A 75 -18.83 0.54 -25.45
CA GLU A 75 -20.23 0.81 -25.13
C GLU A 75 -20.98 1.55 -26.24
N SER A 76 -20.26 2.26 -27.11
CA SER A 76 -20.85 2.96 -28.25
C SER A 76 -21.46 1.99 -29.26
N ASP A 77 -22.47 2.44 -30.01
CA ASP A 77 -23.14 1.61 -31.01
C ASP A 77 -22.18 1.09 -32.10
N ALA A 78 -21.17 1.88 -32.45
CA ALA A 78 -20.10 1.46 -33.36
C ALA A 78 -19.22 0.35 -32.77
N GLY A 79 -18.86 0.44 -31.48
CA GLY A 79 -18.06 -0.58 -30.80
C GLY A 79 -18.80 -1.89 -30.61
N LYS A 80 -20.10 -1.84 -30.31
CA LYS A 80 -20.96 -3.03 -30.24
C LYS A 80 -21.08 -3.71 -31.59
N GLU A 81 -21.28 -2.94 -32.66
CA GLU A 81 -21.34 -3.48 -34.02
C GLU A 81 -20.03 -4.18 -34.42
N GLU A 82 -18.88 -3.59 -34.08
CA GLU A 82 -17.57 -4.16 -34.38
C GLU A 82 -17.29 -5.44 -33.57
N TYR A 83 -17.66 -5.49 -32.29
CA TYR A 83 -17.57 -6.70 -31.47
C TYR A 83 -18.45 -7.84 -32.00
N ILE A 84 -19.67 -7.51 -32.45
CA ILE A 84 -20.58 -8.48 -33.08
C ILE A 84 -19.97 -8.97 -34.41
N ARG A 85 -19.44 -8.08 -35.26
CA ARG A 85 -18.78 -8.52 -36.51
C ARG A 85 -17.60 -9.44 -36.26
N GLN A 86 -16.77 -9.14 -35.26
CA GLN A 86 -15.61 -9.96 -34.92
C GLN A 86 -16.01 -11.32 -34.32
N SER A 87 -17.09 -11.37 -33.54
CA SER A 87 -17.57 -12.60 -32.91
C SER A 87 -18.28 -13.55 -33.89
N PHE A 88 -18.85 -13.01 -34.96
CA PHE A 88 -19.62 -13.77 -35.96
C PHE A 88 -18.95 -13.85 -37.34
N ASP A 89 -17.68 -13.42 -37.45
CA ASP A 89 -16.83 -13.46 -38.66
C ASP A 89 -17.50 -12.84 -39.91
N VAL A 90 -18.20 -11.71 -39.71
CA VAL A 90 -18.97 -11.05 -40.78
C VAL A 90 -18.14 -9.96 -41.46
N ALA A 91 -17.91 -10.12 -42.76
CA ALA A 91 -16.91 -9.35 -43.51
C ALA A 91 -17.37 -7.96 -44.06
N GLN A 92 -18.67 -7.64 -44.15
CA GLN A 92 -19.13 -6.38 -44.79
C GLN A 92 -20.36 -5.69 -44.14
N LYS A 93 -20.42 -4.35 -44.30
CA LYS A 93 -21.55 -3.49 -43.94
C LYS A 93 -22.75 -3.75 -44.86
N GLY A 94 -23.79 -4.42 -44.38
CA GLY A 94 -25.08 -4.54 -45.09
C GLY A 94 -25.83 -5.87 -44.95
N GLU A 95 -25.24 -6.89 -44.33
CA GLU A 95 -25.95 -8.15 -44.04
C GLU A 95 -26.77 -8.06 -42.74
N SER A 96 -28.02 -8.52 -42.79
CA SER A 96 -28.94 -8.55 -41.65
C SER A 96 -28.74 -9.85 -40.86
N LEU A 97 -28.19 -9.74 -39.64
CA LEU A 97 -28.04 -10.85 -38.71
C LEU A 97 -29.37 -11.09 -37.96
N VAL A 98 -29.98 -12.27 -38.12
CA VAL A 98 -31.13 -12.71 -37.33
C VAL A 98 -30.62 -13.51 -36.13
N ILE A 99 -30.72 -12.95 -34.92
CA ILE A 99 -30.36 -13.66 -33.69
C ILE A 99 -31.55 -14.55 -33.31
N LEU A 100 -31.44 -15.86 -33.54
CA LEU A 100 -32.36 -16.84 -32.96
C LEU A 100 -31.98 -17.05 -31.49
N PRO A 101 -32.88 -16.82 -30.52
CA PRO A 101 -32.59 -17.15 -29.13
C PRO A 101 -32.47 -18.67 -28.98
N GLU A 102 -31.29 -19.17 -28.58
CA GLU A 102 -31.15 -20.55 -28.14
C GLU A 102 -32.15 -20.79 -27.00
N THR A 103 -33.03 -21.78 -27.20
CA THR A 103 -33.90 -22.27 -26.15
C THR A 103 -33.01 -22.75 -25.01
N LYS A 104 -33.17 -22.10 -23.83
CA LYS A 104 -32.62 -22.47 -22.52
C LYS A 104 -31.80 -23.77 -22.55
N LYS A 105 -30.48 -23.65 -22.74
CA LYS A 105 -29.56 -24.67 -22.25
C LYS A 105 -29.75 -24.72 -20.75
N GLU A 106 -30.22 -25.86 -20.26
CA GLU A 106 -30.26 -26.18 -18.84
C GLU A 106 -28.86 -25.93 -18.26
N GLU A 107 -28.79 -25.08 -17.24
CA GLU A 107 -27.62 -24.95 -16.39
C GLU A 107 -27.29 -26.33 -15.83
N ILE A 108 -26.20 -26.91 -16.31
CA ILE A 108 -25.54 -28.01 -15.60
C ILE A 108 -24.95 -27.38 -14.36
N VAL A 109 -25.71 -27.45 -13.26
CA VAL A 109 -25.23 -27.16 -11.91
C VAL A 109 -24.06 -28.11 -11.66
N PRO A 110 -22.83 -27.63 -11.43
CA PRO A 110 -21.75 -28.49 -11.00
C PRO A 110 -22.13 -29.03 -9.62
N ASP A 111 -22.11 -30.36 -9.46
CA ASP A 111 -22.20 -31.02 -8.16
C ASP A 111 -21.36 -30.25 -7.13
N GLU A 112 -21.99 -29.90 -6.01
CA GLU A 112 -21.31 -29.37 -4.83
C GLU A 112 -20.19 -30.34 -4.45
N LEU A 113 -18.96 -29.97 -4.78
CA LEU A 113 -17.76 -30.52 -4.17
C LEU A 113 -17.84 -30.17 -2.68
N GLU A 114 -18.38 -31.10 -1.88
CA GLU A 114 -18.21 -31.14 -0.43
C GLU A 114 -16.71 -31.24 -0.13
N LEU A 115 -16.03 -30.10 -0.13
CA LEU A 115 -14.71 -29.99 0.46
C LEU A 115 -14.87 -30.27 1.95
N PRO A 116 -14.14 -31.23 2.54
CA PRO A 116 -14.14 -31.38 3.97
C PRO A 116 -13.69 -30.04 4.56
N GLU A 117 -14.53 -29.41 5.39
CA GLU A 117 -14.14 -28.26 6.19
C GLU A 117 -13.09 -28.72 7.22
N GLU A 118 -11.85 -28.88 6.76
CA GLU A 118 -10.72 -29.04 7.64
C GLU A 118 -10.50 -27.70 8.34
N LYS A 119 -11.05 -27.61 9.56
CA LYS A 119 -10.88 -26.46 10.46
C LYS A 119 -9.41 -26.06 10.50
N SER A 120 -9.12 -24.89 9.93
CA SER A 120 -7.80 -24.29 9.91
C SER A 120 -7.24 -24.21 11.34
N TRP A 121 -5.96 -24.48 11.52
CA TRP A 121 -5.28 -24.50 12.84
C TRP A 121 -5.65 -23.29 13.69
N TRP A 122 -5.70 -22.09 13.12
CA TRP A 122 -6.06 -20.88 13.86
C TRP A 122 -7.49 -20.89 14.43
N GLN A 123 -8.46 -21.55 13.78
CA GLN A 123 -9.81 -21.73 14.34
C GLN A 123 -9.78 -22.66 15.56
N LYS A 124 -8.96 -23.72 15.52
CA LYS A 124 -8.74 -24.60 16.69
C LYS A 124 -8.04 -23.83 17.83
N PHE A 125 -7.15 -22.90 17.51
CA PHE A 125 -6.45 -22.06 18.48
C PHE A 125 -7.41 -21.08 19.18
N ILE A 126 -8.28 -20.39 18.43
CA ILE A 126 -9.29 -19.49 19.00
C ILE A 126 -10.29 -20.28 19.85
N ALA A 127 -10.76 -21.44 19.38
CA ALA A 127 -11.67 -22.30 20.15
C ALA A 127 -11.07 -22.77 21.48
N LYS A 128 -9.74 -22.97 21.53
CA LYS A 128 -9.03 -23.36 22.76
C LYS A 128 -8.86 -22.20 23.76
N ILE A 129 -8.77 -20.96 23.26
CA ILE A 129 -8.65 -19.76 24.11
C ILE A 129 -10.01 -19.34 24.69
N LEU A 130 -11.10 -19.56 23.96
CA LEU A 130 -12.45 -19.15 24.38
C LEU A 130 -13.13 -20.15 25.34
N ASN A 131 -12.57 -21.36 25.50
CA ASN A 131 -13.13 -22.44 26.33
C ASN A 131 -12.40 -22.57 27.70
N ILE A 132 -11.93 -21.43 28.24
CA ILE A 132 -11.40 -21.24 29.60
C ILE A 132 -12.22 -20.16 30.29
#